data_AF-A0A8H3XDU5-F1
#
_entry.id   AF-A0A8H3XDU5-F1
#
_cell.length_a   1.000
_cell.length_b   1.000
_cell.length_c   1.000
_cell.angle_alpha   90.00
_cell.angle_beta   90.00
_cell.angle_gamma   90.00
#
_symmetry.space_group_name_H-M   'P 1'
#
loop_
_entity.id
_entity.type
_entity.pdbx_description
1 polymer ?
#
loop_
_entity_poly.entity_id
_entity_poly.type
_entity_poly.pdbx_seq_one_letter_code
_entity_poly.pdbx_strand_id
1 'polypeptide(L)'
;MLIGLSEKVDRLERKISNMDSCISEVLNLLNETKFVKQTCAAIAKRLIVKNIYPMEDQFKVETEEYLLENEADFYEGINDRDWNTYYEDKLTKPVNFFINSITFALC
;
A
#
# COMPACT_ATOMS: atom_id res chain seq x y z
N MET A 1 -36.03 -36.43 -5.26
CA MET A 1 -36.11 -34.95 -5.17
C MET A 1 -35.16 -34.37 -4.11
N LEU A 2 -35.02 -34.96 -2.91
CA LEU A 2 -34.16 -34.45 -1.83
C LEU A 2 -32.65 -34.40 -2.16
N ILE A 3 -32.12 -35.41 -2.87
CA ILE A 3 -30.69 -35.50 -3.23
C ILE A 3 -30.25 -34.31 -4.10
N GLY A 4 -31.02 -33.97 -5.14
CA GLY A 4 -30.72 -32.83 -6.01
C GLY A 4 -30.94 -31.45 -5.36
N LEU A 5 -31.59 -31.39 -4.20
CA LEU A 5 -31.67 -30.19 -3.37
C LEU A 5 -30.41 -30.04 -2.51
N SER A 6 -29.93 -31.14 -1.93
CA SER A 6 -28.66 -31.18 -1.17
C SER A 6 -27.47 -30.72 -2.04
N GLU A 7 -27.32 -31.28 -3.24
CA GLU A 7 -26.22 -30.91 -4.15
C GLU A 7 -26.25 -29.42 -4.54
N LYS A 8 -27.45 -28.83 -4.65
CA LYS A 8 -27.62 -27.41 -4.94
C LYS A 8 -27.24 -26.55 -3.73
N VAL A 9 -27.54 -26.99 -2.51
CA VAL A 9 -27.11 -26.33 -1.27
C VAL A 9 -25.59 -26.37 -1.14
N ASP A 10 -24.96 -27.54 -1.30
CA ASP A 10 -23.50 -27.68 -1.23
C ASP A 10 -22.77 -26.79 -2.26
N ARG A 11 -23.37 -26.65 -3.46
CA ARG A 11 -22.82 -25.77 -4.50
C ARG A 11 -22.97 -24.29 -4.16
N LEU A 12 -24.06 -23.90 -3.49
CA LEU A 12 -24.24 -22.53 -3.01
C LEU A 12 -23.27 -22.22 -1.88
N GLU A 13 -23.08 -23.14 -0.93
CA GLU A 13 -22.11 -22.99 0.17
C GLU A 13 -20.69 -22.78 -0.35
N ARG A 14 -20.24 -23.59 -1.33
CA ARG A 14 -18.93 -23.38 -1.97
C ARG A 14 -18.82 -22.00 -2.64
N LYS A 15 -19.89 -21.54 -3.31
CA LYS A 15 -19.88 -20.22 -3.96
C LYS A 15 -19.78 -19.09 -2.94
N ILE A 16 -20.49 -19.20 -1.81
CA ILE A 16 -20.45 -18.22 -0.72
C ILE A 16 -19.04 -18.18 -0.13
N SER A 17 -18.44 -19.32 0.17
CA SER A 17 -17.07 -19.38 0.72
C SER A 17 -16.03 -18.76 -0.22
N ASN A 18 -16.14 -19.00 -1.53
CA ASN A 18 -15.27 -18.36 -2.52
C ASN A 18 -15.48 -16.83 -2.56
N MET A 19 -16.73 -16.38 -2.47
CA MET A 19 -17.04 -14.94 -2.41
C MET A 19 -16.44 -14.30 -1.15
N ASP A 20 -16.52 -14.95 0.01
CA ASP A 20 -15.92 -14.45 1.26
C ASP A 20 -14.40 -14.32 1.15
N SER A 21 -13.73 -15.28 0.51
CA SER A 21 -12.28 -15.21 0.21
C SER A 21 -11.97 -14.02 -0.69
N CYS A 22 -12.68 -13.88 -1.82
CA CYS A 22 -12.45 -12.76 -2.74
C CYS A 22 -12.73 -11.40 -2.08
N ILE A 23 -13.77 -11.29 -1.24
CA ILE A 23 -14.07 -10.06 -0.50
C ILE A 23 -12.95 -9.73 0.48
N SER A 24 -12.43 -10.73 1.20
CA SER A 24 -11.33 -10.55 2.14
C SER A 24 -10.05 -10.06 1.42
N GLU A 25 -9.73 -10.66 0.27
CA GLU A 25 -8.61 -10.21 -0.58
C GLU A 25 -8.80 -8.75 -1.05
N VAL A 26 -10.00 -8.40 -1.54
CA VAL A 26 -10.30 -7.03 -1.99
C VAL A 26 -10.18 -6.03 -0.84
N LEU A 27 -10.67 -6.35 0.35
CA LEU A 27 -10.55 -5.49 1.53
C LEU A 27 -9.09 -5.29 1.94
N ASN A 28 -8.27 -6.35 1.90
CA ASN A 28 -6.84 -6.26 2.16
C ASN A 28 -6.14 -5.34 1.15
N LEU A 29 -6.43 -5.49 -0.15
CA LEU A 29 -5.89 -4.63 -1.20
C LEU A 29 -6.31 -3.16 -1.03
N LEU A 30 -7.55 -2.90 -0.62
CA LEU A 30 -8.03 -1.54 -0.34
C LEU A 30 -7.30 -0.91 0.85
N ASN A 31 -7.10 -1.69 1.92
CA ASN A 31 -6.35 -1.23 3.09
C ASN A 31 -4.89 -0.94 2.74
N GLU A 32 -4.22 -1.83 2.00
CA GLU A 32 -2.85 -1.62 1.51
C GLU A 32 -2.77 -0.36 0.62
N THR A 33 -3.70 -0.19 -0.31
CA THR A 33 -3.75 0.97 -1.21
C THR A 33 -3.94 2.28 -0.42
N LYS A 34 -4.83 2.26 0.58
CA LYS A 34 -5.07 3.42 1.44
C LYS A 34 -3.84 3.76 2.26
N PHE A 35 -3.21 2.76 2.86
CA PHE A 35 -1.97 2.90 3.61
C PHE A 35 -0.87 3.53 2.76
N VAL A 36 -0.54 2.93 1.61
CA VAL A 36 0.46 3.45 0.67
C VAL A 36 0.19 4.90 0.30
N LYS A 37 -1.07 5.24 -0.03
CA LYS A 37 -1.43 6.61 -0.41
C LYS A 37 -1.22 7.61 0.73
N GLN A 38 -1.58 7.25 1.96
CA GLN A 38 -1.42 8.11 3.13
C GLN A 38 0.06 8.31 3.47
N THR A 39 0.83 7.23 3.49
CA THR A 39 2.28 7.22 3.73
C THR A 39 3.01 8.09 2.70
N CYS A 40 2.77 7.88 1.41
CA CYS A 40 3.38 8.68 0.34
C CYS A 40 3.05 10.18 0.45
N ALA A 41 1.81 10.52 0.82
CA ALA A 41 1.42 11.92 1.01
C ALA A 41 2.11 12.57 2.22
N ALA A 42 2.34 11.81 3.31
CA ALA A 42 3.06 12.30 4.48
C ALA A 42 4.55 12.51 4.18
N ILE A 43 5.19 11.55 3.51
CA ILE A 43 6.58 11.63 3.07
C ILE A 43 6.79 12.81 2.12
N ALA A 44 5.95 12.95 1.09
CA ALA A 44 6.04 14.07 0.15
C ALA A 44 5.97 15.44 0.85
N LYS A 45 5.11 15.59 1.87
CA LYS A 45 5.04 16.83 2.66
C LYS A 45 6.33 17.08 3.44
N ARG A 46 6.89 16.06 4.11
CA ARG A 46 8.15 16.19 4.85
C ARG A 46 9.30 16.60 3.95
N LEU A 47 9.41 15.95 2.79
CA LEU A 47 10.43 16.24 1.79
C LEU A 47 10.38 17.67 1.29
N ILE A 48 9.19 18.17 0.94
CA ILE A 48 9.05 19.51 0.35
C ILE A 48 9.35 20.63 1.35
N VAL A 49 9.09 20.39 2.65
CA VAL A 49 9.52 21.30 3.72
C VAL A 49 11.05 21.36 3.81
N LYS A 50 11.74 20.23 3.59
CA LYS A 50 13.21 20.14 3.63
C LYS A 50 13.86 20.67 2.34
N ASN A 51 13.30 20.32 1.18
CA ASN A 51 13.81 20.64 -0.15
C ASN A 51 12.67 20.62 -1.18
N ILE A 52 12.40 21.71 -1.88
CA ILE A 52 11.33 21.76 -2.91
C ILE A 52 11.64 20.95 -4.17
N TYR A 53 12.89 20.50 -4.35
CA TYR A 53 13.34 19.57 -5.40
C TYR A 53 14.21 18.46 -4.81
N PRO A 54 13.63 17.49 -4.08
CA PRO A 54 14.40 16.42 -3.45
C PRO A 54 14.95 15.43 -4.49
N MET A 55 16.10 14.84 -4.18
CA MET A 55 16.74 13.79 -4.99
C MET A 55 16.22 12.40 -4.61
N GLU A 56 16.48 11.41 -5.48
CA GLU A 56 15.96 10.05 -5.31
C GLU A 56 16.43 9.36 -4.02
N ASP A 57 17.68 9.55 -3.66
CA ASP A 57 18.26 9.07 -2.40
C ASP A 57 17.60 9.72 -1.18
N GLN A 58 17.28 11.01 -1.26
CA GLN A 58 16.55 11.73 -0.21
C GLN A 58 15.14 11.18 -0.01
N PHE A 59 14.48 10.72 -1.08
CA PHE A 59 13.17 10.08 -0.96
C PHE A 59 13.22 8.81 -0.15
N LYS A 60 14.20 7.96 -0.45
CA LYS A 60 14.32 6.66 0.19
C LYS A 60 14.64 6.82 1.67
N VAL A 61 15.60 7.69 2.00
CA VAL A 61 15.96 7.99 3.39
C VAL A 61 14.76 8.55 4.16
N GLU A 62 14.05 9.54 3.63
CA GLU A 62 12.89 10.10 4.34
C GLU A 62 11.76 9.08 4.51
N THR A 63 11.59 8.19 3.53
CA THR A 63 10.60 7.11 3.60
C THR A 63 10.93 6.13 4.72
N GLU A 64 12.19 5.72 4.83
CA GLU A 64 12.68 4.85 5.90
C GLU A 64 12.53 5.52 7.28
N GLU A 65 12.96 6.78 7.40
CA GLU A 65 12.80 7.57 8.63
C GLU A 65 11.33 7.70 9.03
N TYR A 66 10.44 8.02 8.08
CA TYR A 66 9.00 8.13 8.36
C TYR A 66 8.40 6.81 8.85
N LEU A 67 8.71 5.70 8.18
CA LEU A 67 8.18 4.39 8.53
C LEU A 67 8.71 3.91 9.89
N LEU A 68 10.00 4.11 10.17
CA LEU A 68 10.57 3.81 11.49
C LEU A 68 9.92 4.63 12.62
N GLU A 69 9.58 5.90 12.35
CA GLU A 69 8.96 6.77 13.35
C GLU A 69 7.46 6.51 13.58
N ASN A 70 6.71 6.15 12.55
CA ASN A 70 5.24 6.14 12.58
C ASN A 70 4.63 4.75 12.39
N GLU A 71 5.34 3.85 11.74
CA GLU A 71 4.86 2.53 11.32
C GLU A 71 5.95 1.47 11.57
N ALA A 72 6.62 1.55 12.73
CA ALA A 72 7.79 0.72 13.06
C ALA A 72 7.50 -0.78 12.95
N ASP A 73 6.36 -1.23 13.46
CA ASP A 73 5.94 -2.64 13.39
C ASP A 73 5.81 -3.14 11.94
N PHE A 74 5.34 -2.27 11.04
CA PHE A 74 5.25 -2.59 9.62
C PHE A 74 6.65 -2.65 8.99
N TYR A 75 7.50 -1.67 9.28
CA TYR A 75 8.86 -1.61 8.73
C TYR A 75 9.73 -2.77 9.22
N GLU A 76 9.71 -3.08 10.52
CA GLU A 76 10.42 -4.21 11.12
C GLU A 76 9.88 -5.56 10.62
N GLY A 77 8.59 -5.62 10.26
CA GLY A 77 7.97 -6.79 9.64
C GLY A 77 8.45 -7.05 8.20
N ILE A 78 9.09 -6.08 7.55
CA ILE A 78 9.70 -6.23 6.23
C ILE A 78 11.18 -6.58 6.40
N ASN A 79 11.61 -7.71 5.85
CA ASN A 79 13.03 -8.06 5.81
C ASN A 79 13.80 -7.07 4.91
N ASP A 80 15.05 -6.69 5.24
CA ASP A 80 15.88 -5.74 4.48
C ASP A 80 15.95 -6.02 2.97
N ARG A 81 15.96 -7.32 2.58
CA ARG A 81 15.98 -7.73 1.17
C ARG A 81 14.65 -7.46 0.47
N ASP A 82 13.55 -7.47 1.22
CA ASP A 82 12.20 -7.20 0.75
C ASP A 82 11.87 -5.70 0.77
N TRP A 83 12.56 -4.90 1.59
CA TRP A 83 12.34 -3.45 1.67
C TRP A 83 12.65 -2.74 0.36
N ASN A 84 13.81 -2.99 -0.24
CA ASN A 84 14.19 -2.36 -1.51
C ASN A 84 13.20 -2.70 -2.62
N THR A 85 12.79 -3.97 -2.72
CA THR A 85 11.79 -4.42 -3.68
C THR A 85 10.43 -3.80 -3.41
N TYR A 86 9.99 -3.75 -2.15
CA TYR A 86 8.73 -3.12 -1.77
C TYR A 86 8.72 -1.62 -2.10
N TYR A 87 9.79 -0.91 -1.77
CA TYR A 87 9.95 0.51 -2.07
C TYR A 87 9.83 0.76 -3.58
N GLU A 88 10.58 0.01 -4.39
CA GLU A 88 10.55 0.14 -5.86
C GLU A 88 9.17 -0.17 -6.46
N ASP A 89 8.52 -1.26 -6.01
CA ASP A 89 7.25 -1.71 -6.58
C ASP A 89 6.06 -0.86 -6.12
N LYS A 90 6.04 -0.45 -4.86
CA LYS A 90 4.85 0.11 -4.21
C LYS A 90 4.94 1.59 -3.92
N LEU A 91 6.14 2.13 -3.68
CA LEU A 91 6.31 3.50 -3.18
C LEU A 91 6.95 4.45 -4.20
N THR A 92 7.89 4.01 -5.03
CA THR A 92 8.61 4.88 -5.98
C THR A 92 7.69 5.63 -6.93
N LYS A 93 6.75 4.94 -7.59
CA LYS A 93 5.82 5.59 -8.54
C LYS A 93 4.86 6.56 -7.83
N PRO A 94 4.17 6.17 -6.73
CA PRO A 94 3.30 7.11 -6.02
C PRO A 94 4.01 8.31 -5.43
N VAL A 95 5.18 8.12 -4.79
CA VAL A 95 5.96 9.20 -4.18
C VAL A 95 6.35 10.23 -5.24
N ASN A 96 6.94 9.79 -6.35
CA ASN A 96 7.30 10.68 -7.47
C ASN A 96 6.10 11.43 -8.06
N PHE A 97 4.93 10.77 -8.16
CA PHE A 97 3.71 11.44 -8.61
C PHE A 97 3.29 12.57 -7.67
N PHE A 98 3.30 12.33 -6.35
CA PHE A 98 2.92 13.34 -5.37
C PHE A 98 3.87 14.54 -5.34
N ILE A 99 5.18 14.31 -5.41
CA ILE A 99 6.17 15.40 -5.42
C ILE A 99 6.01 16.26 -6.67
N ASN A 100 5.96 15.66 -7.86
CA ASN A 100 5.75 16.42 -9.10
C ASN A 100 4.44 17.22 -9.05
N SER A 101 3.38 16.65 -8.48
CA SER A 101 2.10 17.34 -8.31
C SER A 101 2.21 18.55 -7.37
N ILE A 102 2.93 18.42 -6.25
CA ILE A 102 3.07 19.52 -5.29
C ILE A 102 4.06 20.56 -5.79
N THR A 103 5.20 20.17 -6.34
CA THR A 103 6.19 21.09 -6.94
C THR A 103 5.57 21.91 -8.06
N PHE A 104 4.76 21.29 -8.94
CA PHE A 104 4.01 22.02 -9.97
C PHE A 104 3.01 23.03 -9.36
N ALA A 105 2.37 22.70 -8.24
CA ALA A 105 1.44 23.60 -7.58
C ALA A 105 2.12 24.77 -6.81
N LEU A 106 3.42 24.67 -6.55
CA LEU A 106 4.22 25.68 -5.84
C LEU A 106 4.97 26.63 -6.79
N CYS A 107 5.03 26.33 -8.09
CA CYS A 107 5.58 27.18 -9.16
C CYS A 107 4.48 27.97 -9.87
#